data_AF-A8ZYL6-F1
#
_entry.id   AF-A8ZYL6-F1
#
_cell.length_a   1.000
_cell.length_b   1.000
_cell.length_c   1.000
_cell.angle_alpha   90.00
_cell.angle_beta   90.00
_cell.angle_gamma   90.00
#
_symmetry.space_group_name_H-M   'P 1'
#
loop_
_entity.id
_entity.type
_entity.pdbx_description
1 polymer ?
#
loop_
_entity_poly.entity_id
_entity_poly.type
_entity_poly.pdbx_seq_one_letter_code
_entity_poly.pdbx_strand_id
1 'polypeptide(L)'
;MKCGRCGAIFISHRPSIPPQRKVAQKPQQNDHLFFSLRGFISYPHINITGYWSYPAFVMSSKNQVFWLHLILAMVPDPAKKVTGLFRPRASVITTPGSKAIVHIDDFWVGIGPDPFDDYPWNGQPAGIYPHETIKGLSPSGLKEKERALLAACEAETHRFEKDKTLSQDFCQQWRDLSHPVFAGFLNRLAPDFIKTLEASLKS
;
A
#
# COMPACT_ATOMS: atom_id res chain seq x y z
N MET A 1 27.11 48.18 -60.71
CA MET A 1 28.05 48.23 -59.58
C MET A 1 27.36 47.64 -58.35
N LYS A 2 28.02 46.67 -57.70
CA LYS A 2 27.95 46.25 -56.27
C LYS A 2 26.58 45.83 -55.69
N CYS A 3 26.40 44.53 -55.40
CA CYS A 3 26.63 43.87 -54.09
C CYS A 3 25.57 44.29 -53.04
N GLY A 4 24.90 43.42 -52.29
CA GLY A 4 25.04 41.99 -52.10
C GLY A 4 23.94 41.49 -51.16
N ARG A 5 23.59 40.21 -51.30
CA ARG A 5 22.76 39.46 -50.34
C ARG A 5 23.55 39.29 -49.04
N CYS A 6 23.01 39.77 -47.93
CA CYS A 6 23.43 39.32 -46.60
C CYS A 6 22.31 38.45 -46.01
N GLY A 7 22.60 37.16 -45.87
CA GLY A 7 21.79 36.24 -45.09
C GLY A 7 22.05 36.47 -43.60
N ALA A 8 20.97 36.48 -42.81
CA ALA A 8 21.06 36.35 -41.37
C ALA A 8 20.72 34.90 -41.01
N ILE A 9 21.76 34.13 -40.66
CA ILE A 9 21.61 32.81 -40.03
C ILE A 9 21.41 33.07 -38.53
N PHE A 10 20.20 32.83 -38.02
CA PHE A 10 19.94 32.80 -36.59
C PHE A 10 20.48 31.48 -36.01
N ILE A 11 21.65 31.52 -35.38
CA ILE A 11 22.16 30.38 -34.59
C ILE A 11 21.54 30.46 -33.19
N SER A 12 20.43 29.74 -33.01
CA SER A 12 19.81 29.46 -31.71
C SER A 12 20.80 28.68 -30.82
N HIS A 13 21.47 29.37 -29.90
CA HIS A 13 22.20 28.73 -28.81
C HIS A 13 21.19 28.24 -27.76
N ARG A 14 20.79 26.97 -27.85
CA ARG A 14 20.15 26.29 -26.72
C ARG A 14 21.23 25.90 -25.71
N PRO A 15 21.11 26.26 -24.43
CA PRO A 15 22.03 25.77 -23.41
C PRO A 15 21.91 24.24 -23.30
N SER A 16 23.04 23.57 -23.46
CA SER A 16 23.21 22.14 -23.26
C SER A 16 23.04 21.81 -21.78
N ILE A 17 21.91 21.17 -21.45
CA ILE A 17 21.69 20.61 -20.11
C ILE A 17 22.74 19.51 -19.89
N PRO A 18 23.57 19.59 -18.83
CA PRO A 18 24.55 18.55 -18.56
C PRO A 18 23.82 17.21 -18.31
N PRO A 19 24.32 16.10 -18.86
CA PRO A 19 23.69 14.79 -18.69
C PRO A 19 23.70 14.45 -17.20
N GLN A 20 22.52 14.37 -16.60
CA GLN A 20 22.40 13.87 -15.23
C GLN A 20 22.90 12.43 -15.20
N ARG A 21 23.98 12.21 -14.43
CA ARG A 21 24.50 10.90 -14.09
C ARG A 21 23.36 10.12 -13.42
N LYS A 22 22.72 9.19 -14.14
CA LYS A 22 21.85 8.19 -13.54
C LYS A 22 22.74 7.36 -12.61
N VAL A 23 22.67 7.64 -11.32
CA VAL A 23 23.23 6.76 -10.30
C VAL A 23 22.44 5.46 -10.40
N ALA A 24 23.03 4.46 -11.05
CA ALA A 24 22.47 3.11 -11.10
C ALA A 24 22.46 2.58 -9.66
N GLN A 25 21.30 2.66 -9.00
CA GLN A 25 21.08 1.95 -7.75
C GLN A 25 21.24 0.46 -8.04
N LYS A 26 22.23 -0.18 -7.39
CA LYS A 26 22.35 -1.64 -7.40
C LYS A 26 21.01 -2.22 -6.93
N PRO A 27 20.47 -3.26 -7.59
CA PRO A 27 19.23 -3.89 -7.15
C PRO A 27 19.44 -4.40 -5.73
N GLN A 28 18.73 -3.80 -4.77
CA GLN A 28 18.72 -4.28 -3.40
C GLN A 28 18.13 -5.69 -3.39
N GLN A 29 18.99 -6.62 -2.99
CA GLN A 29 18.74 -7.98 -2.53
C GLN A 29 17.31 -8.19 -2.00
N ASN A 30 16.51 -9.01 -2.71
CA ASN A 30 15.19 -9.56 -2.33
C ASN A 30 14.31 -8.66 -1.43
N ASP A 31 13.90 -7.50 -1.93
CA ASP A 31 12.80 -6.79 -1.30
C ASP A 31 11.50 -7.62 -1.45
N HIS A 32 10.82 -7.88 -0.32
CA HIS A 32 9.56 -8.62 -0.28
C HIS A 32 8.56 -8.08 -1.31
N LEU A 33 7.77 -8.95 -1.93
CA LEU A 33 6.92 -8.62 -3.08
C LEU A 33 5.90 -7.51 -2.76
N PHE A 34 5.43 -7.45 -1.51
CA PHE A 34 4.62 -6.34 -0.97
C PHE A 34 5.25 -4.96 -1.23
N PHE A 35 6.56 -4.78 -1.03
CA PHE A 35 7.23 -3.49 -1.25
C PHE A 35 7.27 -3.10 -2.72
N SER A 36 7.27 -4.08 -3.62
CA SER A 36 7.12 -3.82 -5.05
C SER A 36 5.70 -3.39 -5.38
N LEU A 37 4.69 -4.06 -4.78
CA LEU A 37 3.27 -3.71 -4.97
C LEU A 37 2.97 -2.29 -4.48
N ARG A 38 3.43 -1.89 -3.29
CA ARG A 38 3.20 -0.54 -2.77
C ARG A 38 3.92 0.57 -3.55
N GLY A 39 5.01 0.24 -4.25
CA GLY A 39 5.89 1.19 -4.91
C GLY A 39 5.26 1.85 -6.14
N PHE A 40 4.50 1.08 -6.93
CA PHE A 40 3.61 1.54 -7.99
C PHE A 40 2.90 0.32 -8.60
N ILE A 41 1.57 0.24 -8.52
CA ILE A 41 0.80 -0.66 -9.39
C ILE A 41 0.39 0.16 -10.61
N SER A 42 1.11 -0.02 -11.71
CA SER A 42 0.64 0.36 -13.05
C SER A 42 -0.13 -0.83 -13.63
N TYR A 43 -1.31 -1.12 -13.10
CA TYR A 43 -2.26 -1.98 -13.79
C TYR A 43 -2.86 -1.15 -14.94
N PRO A 44 -3.12 -1.72 -16.14
CA PRO A 44 -3.68 -0.95 -17.24
C PRO A 44 -4.89 -0.15 -16.75
N HIS A 45 -4.74 1.19 -16.77
CA HIS A 45 -5.74 2.20 -16.41
C HIS A 45 -6.00 2.51 -14.93
N ILE A 46 -5.25 1.97 -13.96
CA ILE A 46 -5.47 2.31 -12.53
C ILE A 46 -4.17 2.78 -11.86
N ASN A 47 -4.12 4.06 -11.49
CA ASN A 47 -3.03 4.64 -10.68
C ASN A 47 -3.45 4.65 -9.20
N ILE A 48 -3.27 3.52 -8.51
CA ILE A 48 -3.66 3.40 -7.11
C ILE A 48 -2.53 3.90 -6.22
N THR A 49 -2.70 5.11 -5.67
CA THR A 49 -1.80 5.71 -4.68
C THR A 49 -2.51 5.86 -3.34
N GLY A 50 -1.79 5.58 -2.25
CA GLY A 50 -2.37 5.65 -0.92
C GLY A 50 -1.53 4.97 0.14
N TYR A 51 -2.11 4.86 1.35
CA TYR A 51 -1.51 4.16 2.46
C TYR A 51 -1.99 2.71 2.46
N TRP A 52 -1.06 1.77 2.34
CA TRP A 52 -1.34 0.34 2.21
C TRP A 52 -1.45 -0.34 3.57
N SER A 53 -2.45 -1.20 3.74
CA SER A 53 -2.49 -2.14 4.85
C SER A 53 -1.46 -3.24 4.64
N TYR A 54 -1.06 -3.89 5.73
CA TYR A 54 -0.45 -5.22 5.63
C TYR A 54 -1.52 -6.24 5.22
N PRO A 55 -1.10 -7.44 4.76
CA PRO A 55 -2.04 -8.48 4.34
C PRO A 55 -3.06 -8.82 5.43
N ALA A 56 -4.34 -8.82 5.04
CA ALA A 56 -5.40 -9.52 5.75
C ALA A 56 -5.77 -10.80 4.98
N PHE A 57 -6.22 -11.83 5.67
CA PHE A 57 -6.52 -13.12 5.03
C PHE A 57 -7.99 -13.23 4.65
N VAL A 58 -8.26 -13.54 3.38
CA VAL A 58 -9.60 -13.81 2.89
C VAL A 58 -9.66 -15.21 2.30
N MET A 59 -10.76 -15.91 2.56
CA MET A 59 -10.98 -17.26 2.07
C MET A 59 -11.75 -17.23 0.76
N SER A 60 -11.29 -18.01 -0.21
CA SER A 60 -12.04 -18.27 -1.44
C SER A 60 -13.12 -19.33 -1.22
N SER A 61 -14.05 -19.42 -2.16
CA SER A 61 -15.05 -20.50 -2.21
C SER A 61 -14.44 -21.90 -2.36
N LYS A 62 -13.16 -21.99 -2.77
CA LYS A 62 -12.39 -23.24 -2.89
C LYS A 62 -11.53 -23.51 -1.66
N ASN A 63 -11.79 -22.83 -0.54
CA ASN A 63 -11.05 -22.93 0.71
C ASN A 63 -9.55 -22.61 0.56
N GLN A 64 -9.20 -21.66 -0.32
CA GLN A 64 -7.84 -21.14 -0.48
C GLN A 64 -7.72 -19.77 0.16
N VAL A 65 -6.59 -19.48 0.82
CA VAL A 65 -6.32 -18.15 1.37
C VAL A 65 -5.75 -17.24 0.29
N PHE A 66 -6.34 -16.04 0.18
CA PHE A 66 -5.76 -14.92 -0.53
C PHE A 66 -5.39 -13.79 0.44
N TRP A 67 -4.49 -12.92 0.01
CA TRP A 67 -4.11 -11.72 0.75
C TRP A 67 -4.91 -10.53 0.23
N LEU A 68 -5.67 -9.91 1.11
CA LEU A 68 -6.37 -8.65 0.90
C LEU A 68 -5.49 -7.49 1.40
N HIS A 69 -5.28 -6.51 0.54
CA HIS A 69 -4.64 -5.24 0.88
C HIS A 69 -5.66 -4.12 0.71
N LEU A 70 -5.80 -3.28 1.73
CA LEU A 70 -6.58 -2.05 1.66
C LEU A 70 -5.68 -0.86 1.39
N ILE A 71 -6.14 0.07 0.57
CA ILE A 71 -5.39 1.28 0.23
C ILE A 71 -6.22 2.49 0.61
N LEU A 72 -5.82 3.19 1.68
CA LEU A 72 -6.48 4.41 2.14
C LEU A 72 -6.03 5.62 1.33
N ALA A 73 -6.95 6.56 1.10
CA ALA A 73 -6.58 7.88 0.62
C ALA A 73 -5.72 8.61 1.68
N MET A 74 -4.69 9.31 1.20
CA MET A 74 -3.79 10.11 2.01
C MET A 74 -3.87 11.58 1.61
N VAL A 75 -3.96 12.48 2.59
CA VAL A 75 -3.87 13.93 2.36
C VAL A 75 -2.83 14.52 3.33
N PRO A 76 -1.69 15.02 2.85
CA PRO A 76 -0.69 15.63 3.71
C PRO A 76 -1.17 16.98 4.24
N ASP A 77 -0.91 17.25 5.53
CA ASP A 77 -1.01 18.56 6.16
C ASP A 77 0.40 19.06 6.50
N PRO A 78 1.01 19.92 5.64
CA PRO A 78 2.37 20.40 5.84
C PRO A 78 2.55 21.21 7.13
N ALA A 79 1.52 21.93 7.57
CA ALA A 79 1.60 22.79 8.74
C ALA A 79 1.72 21.96 10.02
N LYS A 80 0.96 20.86 10.11
CA LYS A 80 0.97 19.93 11.24
C LYS A 80 2.00 18.81 11.11
N LYS A 81 2.65 18.69 9.94
CA LYS A 81 3.61 17.62 9.62
C LYS A 81 3.03 16.22 9.81
N VAL A 82 1.76 16.05 9.44
CA VAL A 82 1.05 14.77 9.50
C VAL A 82 0.34 14.49 8.19
N THR A 83 -0.11 13.26 7.99
CA THR A 83 -0.92 12.89 6.83
C THR A 83 -2.26 12.37 7.32
N GLY A 84 -3.36 13.02 6.93
CA GLY A 84 -4.69 12.52 7.17
C GLY A 84 -4.94 11.25 6.35
N LEU A 85 -5.46 10.23 7.01
CA LEU A 85 -5.92 8.98 6.40
C LEU A 85 -7.43 9.03 6.28
N PHE A 86 -7.94 8.74 5.10
CA PHE A 86 -9.38 8.75 4.82
C PHE A 86 -9.82 7.33 4.44
N ARG A 87 -11.08 7.19 4.05
CA ARG A 87 -11.65 5.91 3.65
C ARG A 87 -10.88 5.22 2.51
N PRO A 88 -11.03 3.89 2.34
CA PRO A 88 -10.34 3.13 1.30
C PRO A 88 -10.67 3.63 -0.11
N ARG A 89 -9.64 3.81 -0.94
CA ARG A 89 -9.72 4.01 -2.39
C ARG A 89 -9.85 2.72 -3.14
N ALA A 90 -9.19 1.68 -2.66
CA ALA A 90 -9.21 0.39 -3.34
C ALA A 90 -8.97 -0.76 -2.38
N SER A 91 -9.41 -1.94 -2.79
CA SER A 91 -8.91 -3.23 -2.31
C SER A 91 -8.16 -3.94 -3.43
N VAL A 92 -7.08 -4.62 -3.06
CA VAL A 92 -6.29 -5.45 -3.95
C VAL A 92 -6.21 -6.85 -3.34
N ILE A 93 -6.58 -7.88 -4.10
CA ILE A 93 -6.45 -9.27 -3.70
C ILE A 93 -5.28 -9.89 -4.45
N THR A 94 -4.36 -10.52 -3.73
CA THR A 94 -3.17 -11.18 -4.29
C THR A 94 -3.05 -12.63 -3.83
N THR A 95 -2.38 -13.46 -4.63
CA THR A 95 -1.95 -14.79 -4.18
C THR A 95 -0.81 -14.65 -3.16
N PRO A 96 -0.82 -15.39 -2.03
CA PRO A 96 0.23 -15.35 -1.02
C PRO A 96 1.62 -15.55 -1.61
N GLY A 97 2.61 -14.81 -1.10
CA GLY A 97 4.01 -14.92 -1.55
C GLY A 97 4.24 -14.61 -3.04
N SER A 98 3.31 -13.93 -3.71
CA SER A 98 3.40 -13.60 -5.14
C SER A 98 3.07 -12.12 -5.43
N LYS A 99 3.44 -11.65 -6.63
CA LYS A 99 2.98 -10.35 -7.17
C LYS A 99 1.68 -10.49 -8.00
N ALA A 100 1.11 -11.69 -8.06
CA ALA A 100 -0.07 -11.95 -8.88
C ALA A 100 -1.28 -11.29 -8.24
N ILE A 101 -1.83 -10.29 -8.93
CA ILE A 101 -3.08 -9.64 -8.56
C ILE A 101 -4.21 -10.50 -9.13
N VAL A 102 -5.08 -10.97 -8.24
CA VAL A 102 -6.26 -11.77 -8.57
C VAL A 102 -7.43 -10.85 -8.88
N HIS A 103 -7.58 -9.78 -8.09
CA HIS A 103 -8.72 -8.89 -8.18
C HIS A 103 -8.37 -7.49 -7.65
N ILE A 104 -9.00 -6.46 -8.22
CA ILE A 104 -8.91 -5.07 -7.77
C ILE A 104 -10.32 -4.49 -7.77
N ASP A 105 -10.72 -3.88 -6.66
CA ASP A 105 -11.89 -3.00 -6.61
C ASP A 105 -11.41 -1.56 -6.42
N ASP A 106 -11.85 -0.65 -7.29
CA ASP A 106 -11.61 0.79 -7.18
C ASP A 106 -12.89 1.50 -6.73
N PHE A 107 -12.93 1.87 -5.46
CA PHE A 107 -14.07 2.51 -4.81
C PHE A 107 -14.21 3.99 -5.18
N TRP A 108 -13.15 4.64 -5.70
CA TRP A 108 -13.18 6.06 -6.04
C TRP A 108 -14.01 6.33 -7.30
N VAL A 109 -13.89 5.46 -8.29
CA VAL A 109 -14.58 5.60 -9.60
C VAL A 109 -15.98 5.00 -9.60
N GLY A 110 -16.45 4.47 -8.46
CA GLY A 110 -17.76 3.80 -8.36
C GLY A 110 -17.87 2.56 -9.23
N ILE A 111 -16.75 1.92 -9.58
CA ILE A 111 -16.74 0.69 -10.36
C ILE A 111 -16.93 -0.46 -9.38
N GLY A 112 -18.18 -0.85 -9.17
CA GLY A 112 -18.58 -1.93 -8.29
C GLY A 112 -19.35 -1.46 -7.05
N PRO A 113 -19.92 -2.40 -6.27
CA PRO A 113 -20.58 -2.08 -5.01
C PRO A 113 -19.54 -1.55 -4.02
N ASP A 114 -19.68 -0.29 -3.61
CA ASP A 114 -18.85 0.34 -2.59
C ASP A 114 -19.33 -0.08 -1.20
N PRO A 115 -18.60 -0.93 -0.46
CA PRO A 115 -19.02 -1.42 0.85
C PRO A 115 -18.84 -0.39 1.97
N PHE A 116 -18.40 0.83 1.63
CA PHE A 116 -18.18 1.94 2.55
C PHE A 116 -18.92 3.22 2.12
N ASP A 117 -20.04 3.09 1.41
CA ASP A 117 -20.88 4.20 0.97
C ASP A 117 -21.33 5.14 2.12
N ASP A 118 -21.45 4.61 3.33
CA ASP A 118 -21.72 5.33 4.58
C ASP A 118 -20.54 6.17 5.11
N TYR A 119 -19.32 5.99 4.57
CA TYR A 119 -18.17 6.85 4.84
C TYR A 119 -18.03 7.90 3.73
N PRO A 120 -18.29 9.20 3.98
CA PRO A 120 -18.18 10.20 2.93
C PRO A 120 -16.72 10.54 2.56
N TRP A 121 -16.46 10.75 1.27
CA TRP A 121 -15.14 11.16 0.75
C TRP A 121 -14.69 12.56 1.17
N ASN A 122 -15.65 13.44 1.48
CA ASN A 122 -15.44 14.83 1.90
C ASN A 122 -15.50 15.02 3.43
N GLY A 123 -15.41 13.92 4.19
CA GLY A 123 -15.50 13.92 5.66
C GLY A 123 -14.21 14.29 6.38
N GLN A 124 -14.23 14.17 7.71
CA GLN A 124 -13.04 14.23 8.55
C GLN A 124 -12.11 13.03 8.27
N PRO A 125 -10.79 13.16 8.47
CA PRO A 125 -9.89 12.02 8.36
C PRO A 125 -10.31 10.92 9.36
N ALA A 126 -10.30 9.67 8.89
CA ALA A 126 -10.52 8.49 9.73
C ALA A 126 -9.36 8.25 10.69
N GLY A 127 -8.16 8.73 10.36
CA GLY A 127 -7.00 8.73 11.25
C GLY A 127 -5.86 9.58 10.73
N ILE A 128 -4.70 9.48 11.39
CA ILE A 128 -3.54 10.32 11.09
C ILE A 128 -2.29 9.44 11.06
N TYR A 129 -1.52 9.55 9.99
CA TYR A 129 -0.23 8.90 9.84
C TYR A 129 0.93 9.85 10.20
N PRO A 130 2.00 9.34 10.85
CA PRO A 130 2.14 7.98 11.42
C PRO A 130 1.35 7.81 12.72
N HIS A 131 0.87 6.59 13.00
CA HIS A 131 0.31 6.28 14.31
C HIS A 131 1.40 6.16 15.38
N GLU A 132 1.01 6.23 16.65
CA GLU A 132 1.92 6.37 17.78
C GLU A 132 2.98 5.26 17.87
N THR A 133 2.59 4.00 17.68
CA THR A 133 3.50 2.85 17.83
C THR A 133 4.62 2.79 16.77
N ILE A 134 4.48 3.46 15.61
CA ILE A 134 5.55 3.55 14.59
C ILE A 134 6.18 4.93 14.48
N LYS A 135 5.60 5.95 15.11
CA LYS A 135 6.06 7.35 15.03
C LYS A 135 7.51 7.53 15.49
N GLY A 136 7.98 6.69 16.42
CA GLY A 136 9.36 6.71 16.92
C GLY A 136 10.36 5.84 16.14
N LEU A 137 9.92 5.09 15.14
CA LEU A 137 10.79 4.20 14.38
C LEU A 137 11.55 4.98 13.29
N SER A 138 12.83 4.65 13.13
CA SER A 138 13.57 5.07 11.94
C SER A 138 13.02 4.38 10.68
N PRO A 139 13.23 4.93 9.48
CA PRO A 139 12.82 4.27 8.23
C PRO A 139 13.40 2.85 8.07
N SER A 140 14.63 2.62 8.53
CA SER A 140 15.25 1.29 8.50
C SER A 140 14.60 0.34 9.52
N GLY A 141 14.35 0.81 10.74
CA GLY A 141 13.71 0.02 11.80
C GLY A 141 12.27 -0.36 11.44
N LEU A 142 11.52 0.55 10.80
CA LEU A 142 10.21 0.21 10.26
C LEU A 142 10.33 -0.86 9.16
N LYS A 143 11.21 -0.68 8.17
CA LYS A 143 11.39 -1.64 7.07
C LYS A 143 11.76 -3.04 7.57
N GLU A 144 12.56 -3.14 8.63
CA GLU A 144 12.92 -4.41 9.26
C GLU A 144 11.71 -5.10 9.89
N LYS A 145 10.94 -4.38 10.70
CA LYS A 145 9.71 -4.92 11.31
C LYS A 145 8.67 -5.32 10.24
N GLU A 146 8.53 -4.51 9.19
CA GLU A 146 7.67 -4.85 8.05
C GLU A 146 8.10 -6.16 7.39
N ARG A 147 9.40 -6.36 7.17
CA ARG A 147 9.91 -7.63 6.60
C ARG A 147 9.60 -8.82 7.49
N ALA A 148 9.75 -8.68 8.80
CA ALA A 148 9.44 -9.74 9.75
C ALA A 148 7.94 -10.11 9.72
N LEU A 149 7.05 -9.11 9.75
CA LEU A 149 5.61 -9.32 9.65
C LEU A 149 5.24 -10.01 8.32
N LEU A 150 5.80 -9.55 7.20
CA LEU A 150 5.50 -10.09 5.88
C LEU A 150 5.98 -11.55 5.73
N ALA A 151 7.15 -11.89 6.30
CA ALA A 151 7.60 -13.28 6.36
C ALA A 151 6.67 -14.14 7.23
N ALA A 152 6.17 -13.59 8.35
CA ALA A 152 5.18 -14.27 9.18
C ALA A 152 3.84 -14.46 8.46
N CYS A 153 3.41 -13.52 7.61
CA CYS A 153 2.18 -13.66 6.81
C CYS A 153 2.19 -14.95 5.96
N GLU A 154 3.33 -15.32 5.38
CA GLU A 154 3.45 -16.55 4.57
C GLU A 154 3.22 -17.81 5.42
N ALA A 155 3.85 -17.89 6.60
CA ALA A 155 3.66 -19.01 7.52
C ALA A 155 2.21 -19.09 8.03
N GLU A 156 1.63 -17.96 8.41
CA GLU A 156 0.28 -17.88 8.96
C GLU A 156 -0.81 -18.11 7.91
N THR A 157 -0.50 -17.92 6.62
CA THR A 157 -1.41 -18.28 5.52
C THR A 157 -1.82 -19.75 5.61
N HIS A 158 -0.86 -20.65 5.80
CA HIS A 158 -1.13 -22.09 5.91
C HIS A 158 -1.91 -22.45 7.18
N ARG A 159 -1.59 -21.81 8.30
CA ARG A 159 -2.33 -22.01 9.56
C ARG A 159 -3.79 -21.57 9.41
N PHE A 160 -4.00 -20.36 8.91
CA PHE A 160 -5.33 -19.81 8.71
C PHE A 160 -6.16 -20.60 7.69
N GLU A 161 -5.53 -21.10 6.62
CA GLU A 161 -6.18 -21.98 5.64
C GLU A 161 -6.73 -23.25 6.30
N LYS A 162 -5.92 -23.88 7.16
CA LYS A 162 -6.22 -25.16 7.80
C LYS A 162 -7.32 -25.07 8.85
N ASP A 163 -7.23 -24.13 9.79
CA ASP A 163 -8.09 -24.12 10.98
C ASP A 163 -8.59 -22.73 11.40
N LYS A 164 -8.35 -21.70 10.58
CA LYS A 164 -8.74 -20.31 10.85
C LYS A 164 -8.18 -19.82 12.19
N THR A 165 -6.97 -20.24 12.53
CA THR A 165 -6.22 -19.68 13.67
C THR A 165 -5.02 -18.87 13.21
N LEU A 166 -4.52 -18.01 14.09
CA LEU A 166 -3.32 -17.22 13.89
C LEU A 166 -2.44 -17.34 15.14
N SER A 167 -1.13 -17.29 14.99
CA SER A 167 -0.24 -17.21 16.16
C SER A 167 -0.37 -15.87 16.87
N GLN A 168 -0.23 -15.87 18.20
CA GLN A 168 -0.28 -14.66 19.02
C GLN A 168 0.81 -13.66 18.62
N ASP A 169 2.02 -14.15 18.34
CA ASP A 169 3.16 -13.34 17.89
C ASP A 169 2.87 -12.61 16.57
N PHE A 170 2.24 -13.29 15.61
CA PHE A 170 1.81 -12.66 14.36
C PHE A 170 0.76 -11.58 14.63
N CYS A 171 -0.27 -11.91 15.42
CA CYS A 171 -1.35 -10.98 15.71
C CYS A 171 -0.84 -9.71 16.40
N GLN A 172 0.12 -9.85 17.33
CA GLN A 172 0.74 -8.72 18.00
C GLN A 172 1.56 -7.86 17.03
N GLN A 173 2.41 -8.49 16.19
CA GLN A 173 3.17 -7.76 15.17
C GLN A 173 2.27 -7.04 14.17
N TRP A 174 1.21 -7.70 13.71
CA TRP A 174 0.24 -7.11 12.80
C TRP A 174 -0.44 -5.90 13.44
N ARG A 175 -0.87 -6.01 14.69
CA ARG A 175 -1.49 -4.91 15.46
C ARG A 175 -0.52 -3.75 15.68
N ASP A 176 0.73 -4.03 16.02
CA ASP A 176 1.71 -3.00 16.37
C ASP A 176 2.15 -2.16 15.17
N LEU A 177 2.18 -2.78 13.98
CA LEU A 177 2.56 -2.12 12.74
C LEU A 177 1.37 -1.54 11.97
N SER A 178 0.20 -2.18 12.05
CA SER A 178 -0.97 -1.73 11.30
C SER A 178 -1.59 -0.50 11.94
N HIS A 179 -1.94 0.48 11.11
CA HIS A 179 -2.76 1.59 11.59
C HIS A 179 -4.15 1.10 12.02
N PRO A 180 -4.64 1.44 13.22
CA PRO A 180 -5.89 0.88 13.76
C PRO A 180 -7.12 1.17 12.90
N VAL A 181 -7.11 2.27 12.13
CA VAL A 181 -8.14 2.58 11.12
C VAL A 181 -8.40 1.44 10.14
N PHE A 182 -7.37 0.66 9.77
CA PHE A 182 -7.58 -0.48 8.87
C PHE A 182 -8.53 -1.52 9.46
N ALA A 183 -8.48 -1.77 10.78
CA ALA A 183 -9.33 -2.79 11.40
C ALA A 183 -10.82 -2.51 11.19
N GLY A 184 -11.24 -1.24 11.26
CA GLY A 184 -12.63 -0.84 11.02
C GLY A 184 -13.11 -1.18 9.60
N PHE A 185 -12.26 -0.94 8.59
CA PHE A 185 -12.58 -1.26 7.19
C PHE A 185 -12.45 -2.75 6.88
N LEU A 186 -11.41 -3.40 7.42
CA LEU A 186 -11.17 -4.83 7.23
C LEU A 186 -12.24 -5.70 7.89
N ASN A 187 -12.91 -5.22 8.94
CA ASN A 187 -14.02 -5.96 9.53
C ASN A 187 -15.18 -6.19 8.53
N ARG A 188 -15.32 -5.35 7.49
CA ARG A 188 -16.31 -5.54 6.42
C ARG A 188 -15.83 -6.47 5.31
N LEU A 189 -14.54 -6.42 4.97
CA LEU A 189 -13.99 -7.14 3.81
C LEU A 189 -13.34 -8.49 4.16
N ALA A 190 -12.83 -8.62 5.38
CA ALA A 190 -12.14 -9.80 5.89
C ALA A 190 -12.59 -10.08 7.35
N PRO A 191 -13.90 -10.26 7.60
CA PRO A 191 -14.44 -10.42 8.96
C PRO A 191 -13.81 -11.61 9.71
N ASP A 192 -13.60 -12.74 9.03
CA ASP A 192 -13.02 -13.93 9.65
C ASP A 192 -11.58 -13.71 10.13
N PHE A 193 -10.79 -12.95 9.36
CA PHE A 193 -9.44 -12.58 9.76
C PHE A 193 -9.44 -11.68 10.99
N ILE A 194 -10.27 -10.62 11.00
CA ILE A 194 -10.36 -9.70 12.14
C ILE A 194 -10.85 -10.43 13.39
N LYS A 195 -11.88 -11.27 13.26
CA LYS A 195 -12.37 -12.10 14.36
C LYS A 195 -11.27 -12.99 14.94
N THR A 196 -10.47 -13.63 14.08
CA THR A 196 -9.38 -14.51 14.49
C THR A 196 -8.23 -13.74 15.15
N LEU A 197 -7.87 -12.59 14.56
CA LEU A 197 -6.87 -11.66 15.08
C LEU A 197 -7.25 -11.23 16.50
N GLU A 198 -8.49 -10.79 16.72
CA GLU A 198 -8.98 -10.35 18.03
C GLU A 198 -9.09 -11.49 19.05
N ALA A 199 -9.51 -12.69 18.63
CA ALA A 199 -9.57 -13.86 19.51
C ALA A 199 -8.18 -14.25 20.03
N SER A 200 -7.18 -14.23 19.13
CA SER A 200 -5.79 -14.59 19.46
C SER A 200 -5.12 -13.56 20.38
N LEU A 201 -5.51 -12.28 20.29
CA LEU A 201 -5.00 -11.22 21.16
C LEU A 201 -5.60 -11.20 22.57
N LYS A 202 -6.70 -11.93 22.81
CA LYS A 202 -7.36 -12.06 24.11
C LYS A 202 -6.97 -13.32 24.88
N SER A 203 -6.29 -14.25 24.21
CA SER A 203 -5.84 -15.53 24.75
C SER A 203 -4.49 -15.39 25.44
#